data_AF-A0A8H3H2U2-F1
#
_entry.id   AF-A0A8H3H2U2-F1
#
_cell.length_a   1.000
_cell.length_b   1.000
_cell.length_c   1.000
_cell.angle_alpha   90.00
_cell.angle_beta   90.00
_cell.angle_gamma   90.00
#
_symmetry.space_group_name_H-M   'P 1'
#
loop_
_entity.id
_entity.type
_entity.pdbx_description
1 polymer ?
#
loop_
_entity_poly.entity_id
_entity_poly.type
_entity_poly.pdbx_seq_one_letter_code
_entity_poly.pdbx_strand_id
1 'polypeptide(L)'
;MILPSQFYTATLTIVLSILTLIPSSNAEHLTQADFATSISKGLWLVEFYSPYCPHCKRFAPTWDKVAKEKAPLEGISGFTMAQVNCIAQGDLCSSSGVSGYPQVMLYRDGKNVEEYSGDRSHDDLSSWIDKRVADYAQSSTSGSSASTSNTAHLNPNGQVLVLTSETFDKSLSEGPTFVKFYAPWCGHCKKLAPVWAELATKTKGRVNIAEVNCDQYGALCKSQNVDGYPMLFFYNAGQKVDFRGGRKIEPLEQFVLRAVAPGVQQISTEEVDSVLKKETVFFLVLYTYSTPQSYLDDIEEAAKPLLGTPVVYKSRNPELFARFKVDPAEGPVLIVIKDHEATPFSILPLSTQTTIPILGAFFQHHRIPTLQQLTAENFPDVMKHPAKPLVVLAAFDMENMSKTRLGEQIEKLTSVAKRWQTSAVRLTDTRPTIFVWMDGDRWSKWLKSMYGIKREDMPTVVIVDHSRLLYYDTDAGKARLQLELGSIFAALESAYLGLLRPKHSENFVERTMRSMNDRVEYMGSSAWAHPFLTAGVVVGFLAGSLWLIRRLIDDDVPAGSYQSTRQQWKPSHRLD
;
A
#
# COMPACT_ATOMS: atom_id res chain seq x y z
N MET A 1 -74.35 22.78 25.87
CA MET A 1 -74.42 23.45 24.57
C MET A 1 -74.28 22.40 23.49
N ILE A 2 -75.28 22.31 22.63
CA ILE A 2 -75.58 21.23 21.69
C ILE A 2 -75.34 21.77 20.27
N LEU A 3 -74.72 20.95 19.40
CA LEU A 3 -74.60 21.11 17.94
C LEU A 3 -75.99 21.36 17.28
N PRO A 4 -76.12 22.00 16.09
CA PRO A 4 -75.87 21.25 14.84
C PRO A 4 -75.42 22.02 13.58
N SER A 5 -74.94 21.17 12.67
CA SER A 5 -74.66 21.22 11.23
C SER A 5 -75.49 22.17 10.34
N GLN A 6 -74.82 22.77 9.35
CA GLN A 6 -75.42 23.23 8.09
C GLN A 6 -74.82 22.49 6.89
N PHE A 7 -75.73 22.03 6.04
CA PHE A 7 -75.53 21.25 4.82
C PHE A 7 -75.02 22.14 3.68
N TYR A 8 -73.97 21.72 2.97
CA TYR A 8 -73.61 22.24 1.65
C TYR A 8 -73.97 21.19 0.60
N THR A 9 -74.75 21.61 -0.39
CA THR A 9 -75.18 20.83 -1.55
C THR A 9 -74.01 20.58 -2.51
N ALA A 10 -73.71 19.31 -2.79
CA ALA A 10 -72.72 18.89 -3.77
C ALA A 10 -73.34 18.92 -5.19
N THR A 11 -72.82 19.77 -6.07
CA THR A 11 -73.02 19.64 -7.52
C THR A 11 -71.92 18.77 -8.10
N LEU A 12 -72.33 17.60 -8.61
CA LEU A 12 -71.48 16.57 -9.21
C LEU A 12 -71.19 16.94 -10.69
N THR A 13 -70.02 17.52 -10.97
CA THR A 13 -69.46 17.56 -12.34
C THR A 13 -68.50 16.40 -12.50
N ILE A 14 -68.96 15.34 -13.16
CA ILE A 14 -68.13 14.21 -13.60
C ILE A 14 -67.26 14.71 -14.76
N VAL A 15 -65.98 14.97 -14.49
CA VAL A 15 -64.95 15.09 -15.53
C VAL A 15 -64.52 13.68 -15.89
N LEU A 16 -64.97 13.21 -17.06
CA LEU A 16 -64.56 11.93 -17.62
C LEU A 16 -63.13 12.07 -18.15
N SER A 17 -62.14 11.85 -17.29
CA SER A 17 -60.73 11.71 -17.70
C SER A 17 -60.57 10.39 -18.43
N ILE A 18 -60.52 10.44 -19.76
CA ILE A 18 -60.06 9.32 -20.60
C ILE A 18 -58.56 9.16 -20.32
N LEU A 19 -58.22 8.26 -19.40
CA LEU A 19 -56.86 7.79 -19.20
C LEU A 19 -56.53 6.85 -20.36
N THR A 20 -55.95 7.37 -21.43
CA THR A 20 -55.32 6.54 -22.45
C THR A 20 -54.14 5.81 -21.78
N LEU A 21 -54.28 4.51 -21.57
CA LEU A 21 -53.17 3.62 -21.24
C LEU A 21 -52.17 3.64 -22.40
N ILE A 22 -51.16 4.50 -22.31
CA ILE A 22 -49.96 4.41 -23.14
C ILE A 22 -49.12 3.31 -22.49
N PRO A 23 -48.72 2.26 -23.22
CA PRO A 23 -47.79 1.28 -22.69
C PRO A 23 -46.49 2.00 -22.32
N SER A 24 -46.09 1.89 -21.05
CA SER A 24 -44.85 2.47 -20.53
C SER A 24 -43.66 1.85 -21.25
N SER A 25 -43.07 2.60 -22.20
CA SER A 25 -41.77 2.25 -22.78
C SER A 25 -40.70 2.28 -21.70
N ASN A 26 -39.73 1.36 -21.77
CA ASN A 26 -38.64 1.31 -20.77
C ASN A 26 -37.48 2.26 -21.10
N ALA A 27 -37.49 2.88 -22.29
CA ALA A 27 -36.54 3.90 -22.70
C ALA A 27 -37.02 5.31 -22.33
N GLU A 28 -36.07 6.19 -21.98
CA GLU A 28 -36.34 7.59 -21.66
C GLU A 28 -36.86 8.35 -22.89
N HIS A 29 -37.83 9.24 -22.72
CA HIS A 29 -38.33 10.08 -23.82
C HIS A 29 -37.73 11.47 -23.72
N LEU A 30 -36.95 11.85 -24.73
CA LEU A 30 -36.32 13.17 -24.78
C LEU A 30 -37.15 14.15 -25.60
N THR A 31 -37.13 15.39 -25.17
CA THR A 31 -37.79 16.54 -25.79
C THR A 31 -36.76 17.59 -26.19
N GLN A 32 -37.16 18.56 -27.00
CA GLN A 32 -36.29 19.66 -27.36
C GLN A 32 -35.74 20.45 -26.15
N ALA A 33 -36.45 20.45 -25.02
CA ALA A 33 -36.04 21.17 -23.82
C ALA A 33 -34.91 20.48 -23.04
N ASP A 34 -34.91 19.14 -23.00
CA ASP A 34 -33.96 18.35 -22.20
C ASP A 34 -32.85 17.72 -23.04
N PHE A 35 -33.07 17.49 -24.34
CA PHE A 35 -32.19 16.69 -25.20
C PHE A 35 -30.72 17.06 -25.06
N ALA A 36 -30.38 18.34 -25.32
CA ALA A 36 -28.99 18.80 -25.28
C ALA A 36 -28.34 18.65 -23.89
N THR A 37 -29.12 18.81 -22.83
CA THR A 37 -28.63 18.66 -21.46
C THR A 37 -28.43 17.18 -21.11
N SER A 38 -29.40 16.33 -21.46
CA SER A 38 -29.33 14.88 -21.21
C SER A 38 -28.15 14.24 -21.93
N ILE A 39 -28.00 14.47 -23.24
CA ILE A 39 -26.93 13.85 -24.02
C ILE A 39 -25.55 14.47 -23.79
N SER A 40 -25.45 15.56 -23.01
CA SER A 40 -24.21 16.35 -22.84
C SER A 40 -23.05 15.55 -22.26
N LYS A 41 -23.35 14.47 -21.55
CA LYS A 41 -22.39 13.65 -20.84
C LYS A 41 -22.82 12.18 -20.94
N GLY A 42 -21.91 11.30 -21.35
CA GLY A 42 -22.15 9.86 -21.44
C GLY A 42 -22.28 9.35 -22.88
N LEU A 43 -22.72 8.10 -23.01
CA LEU A 43 -22.95 7.41 -24.26
C LEU A 43 -24.46 7.23 -24.47
N TRP A 44 -25.07 7.99 -25.37
CA TRP A 44 -26.51 7.98 -25.57
C TRP A 44 -26.88 7.34 -26.90
N LEU A 45 -27.66 6.27 -26.87
CA LEU A 45 -28.26 5.69 -28.08
C LEU A 45 -29.70 6.17 -28.20
N VAL A 46 -29.95 7.03 -29.18
CA VAL A 46 -31.23 7.70 -29.36
C VAL A 46 -31.94 7.16 -30.59
N GLU A 47 -33.14 6.61 -30.41
CA GLU A 47 -34.05 6.30 -31.50
C GLU A 47 -34.93 7.52 -31.84
N PHE A 48 -34.79 8.03 -33.05
CA PHE A 48 -35.69 9.00 -33.63
C PHE A 48 -36.80 8.27 -34.39
N TYR A 49 -38.03 8.38 -33.89
CA TYR A 49 -39.15 7.57 -34.37
C TYR A 49 -40.40 8.42 -34.67
N SER A 50 -41.34 7.80 -35.38
CA SER A 50 -42.69 8.32 -35.55
C SER A 50 -43.72 7.26 -35.13
N PRO A 51 -44.75 7.61 -34.33
CA PRO A 51 -45.80 6.69 -33.92
C PRO A 51 -46.64 6.15 -35.09
N TYR A 52 -46.58 6.79 -36.26
CA TYR A 52 -47.30 6.35 -37.45
C TYR A 52 -46.45 5.47 -38.39
N CYS A 53 -45.14 5.35 -38.14
CA CYS A 53 -44.24 4.59 -38.99
C CYS A 53 -44.37 3.06 -38.74
N PRO A 54 -44.68 2.25 -39.78
CA PRO A 54 -44.75 0.79 -39.65
C PRO A 54 -43.41 0.14 -39.25
N HIS A 55 -42.27 0.71 -39.66
CA HIS A 55 -40.96 0.21 -39.26
C HIS A 55 -40.67 0.48 -37.79
N CYS A 56 -41.01 1.66 -37.27
CA CYS A 56 -40.88 1.98 -35.84
C CYS A 56 -41.72 1.04 -34.98
N LYS A 57 -42.98 0.80 -35.35
CA LYS A 57 -43.86 -0.13 -34.62
C LYS A 57 -43.32 -1.55 -34.54
N ARG A 58 -42.63 -2.02 -35.59
CA ARG A 58 -42.00 -3.35 -35.61
C ARG A 58 -40.70 -3.39 -34.79
N PHE A 59 -39.98 -2.28 -34.69
CA PHE A 59 -38.73 -2.19 -33.95
C PHE A 59 -38.93 -1.96 -32.45
N ALA A 60 -40.01 -1.28 -32.06
CA ALA A 60 -40.29 -0.92 -30.66
C ALA A 60 -40.17 -2.09 -29.66
N PRO A 61 -40.70 -3.31 -29.92
CA PRO A 61 -40.55 -4.42 -28.98
C PRO A 61 -39.09 -4.83 -28.75
N THR A 62 -38.26 -4.79 -29.80
CA THR A 62 -36.82 -5.06 -29.69
C THR A 62 -36.14 -3.95 -28.89
N TRP A 63 -36.44 -2.69 -29.20
CA TRP A 63 -35.88 -1.53 -28.50
C TRP A 63 -36.17 -1.59 -27.00
N ASP A 64 -37.43 -1.80 -26.61
CA ASP A 64 -37.84 -1.89 -25.20
C ASP A 64 -37.16 -3.06 -24.46
N LYS A 65 -37.01 -4.20 -25.14
CA LYS A 65 -36.33 -5.37 -24.56
C LYS A 65 -34.85 -5.07 -24.30
N VAL A 66 -34.15 -4.50 -25.28
CA VAL A 66 -32.73 -4.14 -25.15
C VAL A 66 -32.54 -3.04 -24.11
N ALA A 67 -33.38 -1.99 -24.11
CA ALA A 67 -33.32 -0.92 -23.12
C ALA A 67 -33.42 -1.46 -21.69
N LYS A 68 -34.33 -2.41 -21.45
CA LYS A 68 -34.47 -3.07 -20.15
C LYS A 68 -33.25 -3.90 -19.75
N GLU A 69 -32.67 -4.65 -20.69
CA GLU A 69 -31.49 -5.49 -20.43
C GLU A 69 -30.21 -4.65 -20.23
N LYS A 70 -30.11 -3.50 -20.91
CA LYS A 70 -28.93 -2.62 -20.88
C LYS A 70 -29.03 -1.49 -19.85
N ALA A 71 -30.17 -1.31 -19.18
CA ALA A 71 -30.35 -0.32 -18.13
C ALA A 71 -29.24 -0.30 -17.05
N PRO A 72 -28.66 -1.44 -16.60
CA PRO A 72 -27.56 -1.42 -15.64
C PRO A 72 -26.28 -0.72 -16.14
N LEU A 73 -26.11 -0.56 -17.46
CA LEU A 73 -24.94 0.09 -18.05
C LEU A 73 -24.93 1.62 -17.85
N GLU A 74 -26.07 2.23 -17.50
CA GLU A 74 -26.18 3.67 -17.22
C GLU A 74 -25.28 4.06 -16.05
N GLY A 75 -25.42 3.37 -14.91
CA GLY A 75 -24.58 3.62 -13.74
C GLY A 75 -23.11 3.33 -14.02
N ILE A 76 -22.81 2.26 -14.75
CA ILE A 76 -21.44 1.74 -14.86
C ILE A 76 -20.63 2.50 -15.93
N SER A 77 -21.22 2.73 -17.10
CA SER A 77 -20.54 3.27 -18.28
C SER A 77 -21.09 4.62 -18.74
N GLY A 78 -22.17 5.12 -18.13
CA GLY A 78 -22.89 6.31 -18.59
C GLY A 78 -23.65 6.04 -19.88
N PHE A 79 -24.03 4.78 -20.14
CA PHE A 79 -24.78 4.40 -21.33
C PHE A 79 -26.29 4.50 -21.10
N THR A 80 -26.97 5.28 -21.93
CA THR A 80 -28.43 5.46 -21.84
C THR A 80 -29.10 5.26 -23.19
N MET A 81 -30.26 4.59 -23.18
CA MET A 81 -31.12 4.46 -24.37
C MET A 81 -32.32 5.38 -24.23
N ALA A 82 -32.56 6.19 -25.28
CA ALA A 82 -33.64 7.17 -25.29
C ALA A 82 -34.39 7.18 -26.63
N GLN A 83 -35.61 7.69 -26.61
CA GLN A 83 -36.45 7.85 -27.79
C GLN A 83 -36.84 9.33 -27.96
N VAL A 84 -36.93 9.77 -29.22
CA VAL A 84 -37.45 11.09 -29.59
C VAL A 84 -38.58 10.88 -30.58
N ASN A 85 -39.79 11.33 -30.21
CA ASN A 85 -40.94 11.33 -31.09
C ASN A 85 -40.88 12.53 -32.05
N CYS A 86 -40.51 12.28 -33.31
CA CYS A 86 -40.33 13.33 -34.32
C CYS A 86 -41.64 13.98 -34.80
N ILE A 87 -42.79 13.38 -34.50
CA ILE A 87 -44.08 14.05 -34.75
C ILE A 87 -44.32 15.15 -33.71
N ALA A 88 -43.84 14.95 -32.48
CA ALA A 88 -43.97 15.93 -31.41
C ALA A 88 -42.78 16.92 -31.37
N GLN A 89 -41.58 16.47 -31.78
CA GLN A 89 -40.31 17.20 -31.66
C GLN A 89 -39.66 17.43 -33.03
N GLY A 90 -40.42 18.01 -33.97
CA GLY A 90 -40.02 18.12 -35.39
C GLY A 90 -38.74 18.95 -35.62
N ASP A 91 -38.58 20.06 -34.91
CA ASP A 91 -37.39 20.92 -35.00
C ASP A 91 -36.14 20.19 -34.52
N LEU A 92 -36.25 19.47 -33.40
CA LEU A 92 -35.17 18.65 -32.86
C LEU A 92 -34.74 17.60 -33.89
N CYS A 93 -35.67 16.82 -34.46
CA CYS A 93 -35.33 15.79 -35.44
C CYS A 93 -34.71 16.37 -36.72
N SER A 94 -35.21 17.53 -37.18
CA SER A 94 -34.63 18.23 -38.33
C SER A 94 -33.20 18.71 -38.05
N SER A 95 -32.98 19.30 -36.87
CA SER A 95 -31.66 19.79 -36.44
C SER A 95 -30.64 18.66 -36.20
N SER A 96 -31.11 17.49 -35.78
CA SER A 96 -30.30 16.27 -35.60
C SER A 96 -30.02 15.52 -36.90
N GLY A 97 -30.51 16.01 -38.05
CA GLY A 97 -30.25 15.41 -39.37
C GLY A 97 -31.03 14.12 -39.65
N VAL A 98 -32.20 13.95 -39.03
CA VAL A 98 -33.04 12.76 -39.23
C VAL A 98 -33.69 12.81 -40.63
N SER A 99 -33.39 11.80 -41.44
CA SER A 99 -33.85 11.68 -42.84
C SER A 99 -34.95 10.63 -43.04
N GLY A 100 -35.14 9.74 -42.06
CA GLY A 100 -36.11 8.66 -42.11
C GLY A 100 -36.36 8.04 -40.74
N TYR A 101 -37.36 7.16 -40.64
CA TYR A 101 -37.75 6.56 -39.36
C TYR A 101 -37.86 5.02 -39.44
N PRO A 102 -37.40 4.27 -38.42
CA PRO A 102 -36.62 4.74 -37.27
C PRO A 102 -35.15 4.96 -37.65
N GLN A 103 -34.57 6.04 -37.16
CA GLN A 103 -33.14 6.32 -37.28
C GLN A 103 -32.53 6.31 -35.89
N VAL A 104 -31.47 5.53 -35.70
CA VAL A 104 -30.85 5.30 -34.39
C VAL A 104 -29.46 5.91 -34.41
N MET A 105 -29.22 6.86 -33.53
CA MET A 105 -27.97 7.62 -33.49
C MET A 105 -27.29 7.48 -32.14
N LEU A 106 -25.98 7.34 -32.17
CA LEU A 106 -25.13 7.29 -30.99
C LEU A 106 -24.47 8.65 -30.77
N TYR A 107 -24.63 9.15 -29.56
CA TYR A 107 -24.01 10.37 -29.07
C TYR A 107 -22.96 10.05 -28.02
N ARG A 108 -21.81 10.71 -28.08
CA ARG A 108 -20.75 10.71 -27.06
C ARG A 108 -20.56 12.12 -26.56
N ASP A 109 -20.82 12.34 -25.28
CA ASP A 109 -20.63 13.64 -24.61
C ASP A 109 -21.16 14.83 -25.44
N GLY A 110 -22.42 14.72 -25.85
CA GLY A 110 -23.16 15.72 -26.62
C GLY A 110 -22.95 15.69 -28.13
N LYS A 111 -22.00 14.89 -28.66
CA LYS A 111 -21.70 14.84 -30.09
C LYS A 111 -22.23 13.55 -30.72
N ASN A 112 -22.95 13.68 -31.84
CA ASN A 112 -23.28 12.54 -32.67
C ASN A 112 -22.00 11.95 -33.27
N VAL A 113 -21.77 10.65 -33.08
CA VAL A 113 -20.54 9.97 -33.51
C VAL A 113 -20.77 8.83 -34.48
N GLU A 114 -21.95 8.22 -34.48
CA GLU A 114 -22.25 7.05 -35.30
C GLU A 114 -23.77 6.88 -35.46
N GLU A 115 -24.21 6.47 -36.63
CA GLU A 115 -25.57 5.98 -36.86
C GLU A 115 -25.57 4.44 -36.86
N TYR A 116 -26.50 3.83 -36.11
CA TYR A 116 -26.68 2.39 -36.14
C TYR A 116 -27.46 1.96 -37.38
N SER A 117 -26.79 1.17 -38.23
CA SER A 117 -27.32 0.69 -39.52
C SER A 117 -27.49 -0.83 -39.59
N GLY A 118 -27.53 -1.51 -38.44
CA GLY A 118 -27.66 -2.97 -38.36
C GLY A 118 -29.06 -3.49 -38.69
N ASP A 119 -29.28 -4.79 -38.49
CA ASP A 119 -30.52 -5.45 -38.92
C ASP A 119 -31.72 -5.21 -37.97
N ARG A 120 -31.48 -4.51 -36.85
CA ARG A 120 -32.46 -4.19 -35.81
C ARG A 120 -33.01 -5.42 -35.07
N SER A 121 -32.34 -6.57 -35.16
CA SER A 121 -32.58 -7.72 -34.30
C SER A 121 -32.04 -7.48 -32.89
N HIS A 122 -32.52 -8.28 -31.94
CA HIS A 122 -32.10 -8.19 -30.54
C HIS A 122 -30.61 -8.51 -30.37
N ASP A 123 -30.10 -9.55 -31.04
CA ASP A 123 -28.70 -9.99 -30.92
C ASP A 123 -27.72 -8.99 -31.57
N ASP A 124 -28.04 -8.49 -32.76
CA ASP A 124 -27.21 -7.51 -33.47
C ASP A 124 -27.13 -6.20 -32.69
N LEU A 125 -28.27 -5.64 -32.27
CA LEU A 125 -28.30 -4.39 -31.51
C LEU A 125 -27.58 -4.55 -30.16
N SER A 126 -27.78 -5.68 -29.46
CA SER A 126 -27.13 -5.92 -28.16
C SER A 126 -25.62 -6.03 -28.28
N SER A 127 -25.12 -6.83 -29.23
CA SER A 127 -23.68 -7.00 -29.45
C SER A 127 -23.03 -5.71 -29.95
N TRP A 128 -23.73 -4.93 -30.78
CA TRP A 128 -23.28 -3.61 -31.22
C TRP A 128 -23.15 -2.64 -30.04
N ILE A 129 -24.15 -2.58 -29.16
CA ILE A 129 -24.10 -1.75 -27.93
C ILE A 129 -22.93 -2.17 -27.06
N ASP A 130 -22.78 -3.46 -26.76
CA ASP A 130 -21.73 -3.96 -25.86
C ASP A 130 -20.33 -3.57 -26.35
N LYS A 131 -20.11 -3.65 -27.66
CA LYS A 131 -18.86 -3.21 -28.29
C LYS A 131 -18.62 -1.71 -28.11
N ARG A 132 -19.62 -0.85 -28.36
CA ARG A 132 -19.43 0.62 -28.24
C ARG A 132 -19.30 1.07 -26.79
N VAL A 133 -19.98 0.41 -25.87
CA VAL A 133 -19.84 0.64 -24.43
C VAL A 133 -18.42 0.30 -23.99
N ALA A 134 -17.88 -0.84 -24.41
CA ALA A 134 -16.49 -1.21 -24.16
C ALA A 134 -15.51 -0.19 -24.78
N ASP A 135 -15.68 0.18 -26.05
CA ASP A 135 -14.85 1.17 -26.73
C ASP A 135 -14.90 2.56 -26.05
N TYR A 136 -16.08 2.98 -25.55
CA TYR A 136 -16.25 4.23 -24.84
C TYR A 136 -15.60 4.21 -23.46
N ALA A 137 -15.74 3.10 -22.73
CA ALA A 137 -15.05 2.85 -21.47
C ALA A 137 -13.51 2.82 -21.63
N GLN A 138 -13.01 2.51 -22.83
CA GLN A 138 -11.59 2.54 -23.20
C GLN A 138 -11.10 3.89 -23.79
N SER A 139 -11.97 4.71 -24.38
CA SER A 139 -11.59 5.97 -25.05
C SER A 139 -11.73 7.22 -24.19
N SER A 140 -12.70 7.24 -23.26
CA SER A 140 -12.72 8.24 -22.16
C SER A 140 -11.51 8.13 -21.22
N THR A 141 -10.68 7.12 -21.44
CA THR A 141 -9.42 6.74 -20.80
C THR A 141 -8.20 7.38 -21.47
N SER A 142 -8.34 7.87 -22.70
CA SER A 142 -7.28 8.57 -23.46
C SER A 142 -7.40 10.10 -23.39
N GLY A 143 -8.53 10.62 -22.87
CA GLY A 143 -8.81 12.05 -22.72
C GLY A 143 -8.13 12.73 -21.52
N SER A 144 -7.34 11.99 -20.73
CA SER A 144 -6.53 12.54 -19.64
C SER A 144 -5.13 11.93 -19.60
N SER A 145 -4.50 11.82 -20.77
CA SER A 145 -3.05 11.73 -20.91
C SER A 145 -2.56 12.93 -21.69
N ALA A 146 -2.58 14.09 -21.03
CA ALA A 146 -1.60 15.16 -21.19
C ALA A 146 -1.88 16.26 -20.16
N SER A 147 -1.83 15.94 -18.86
CA SER A 147 -1.07 16.85 -18.02
C SER A 147 0.37 16.67 -18.49
N THR A 148 0.78 17.58 -19.36
CA THR A 148 2.18 17.80 -19.69
C THR A 148 2.88 18.17 -18.38
N SER A 149 3.19 17.18 -17.54
CA SER A 149 4.36 17.31 -16.67
C SER A 149 5.48 17.57 -17.67
N ASN A 150 6.19 18.68 -17.50
CA ASN A 150 7.39 18.99 -18.26
C ASN A 150 8.42 17.86 -18.04
N THR A 151 8.27 16.71 -18.69
CA THR A 151 9.32 15.71 -18.95
C THR A 151 10.23 16.22 -20.08
N ALA A 152 10.43 17.54 -20.12
CA ALA A 152 11.47 18.16 -20.90
C ALA A 152 12.82 17.66 -20.35
N HIS A 153 13.27 16.53 -20.91
CA HIS A 153 14.63 16.03 -20.89
C HIS A 153 15.26 15.76 -19.50
N LEU A 154 14.58 15.00 -18.63
CA LEU A 154 15.20 14.50 -17.40
C LEU A 154 16.39 13.57 -17.72
N ASN A 155 17.54 13.83 -17.08
CA ASN A 155 18.81 13.14 -17.34
C ASN A 155 19.09 12.81 -18.83
N PRO A 156 19.36 13.83 -19.67
CA PRO A 156 19.56 13.68 -21.11
C PRO A 156 20.62 12.66 -21.52
N ASN A 157 21.65 12.58 -20.70
CA ASN A 157 22.87 11.86 -21.01
C ASN A 157 22.87 10.46 -20.40
N GLY A 158 21.87 10.12 -19.58
CA GLY A 158 21.84 8.85 -18.85
C GLY A 158 23.02 8.70 -17.89
N GLN A 159 23.49 9.81 -17.32
CA GLN A 159 24.66 9.84 -16.43
C GLN A 159 24.23 10.06 -14.99
N VAL A 160 25.12 9.69 -14.06
CA VAL A 160 24.90 9.99 -12.64
C VAL A 160 25.17 11.46 -12.40
N LEU A 161 24.17 12.18 -11.90
CA LEU A 161 24.29 13.59 -11.53
C LEU A 161 24.99 13.72 -10.17
N VAL A 162 26.02 14.56 -10.09
CA VAL A 162 26.68 14.88 -8.81
C VAL A 162 25.97 16.09 -8.21
N LEU A 163 25.30 15.89 -7.07
CA LEU A 163 24.58 16.96 -6.39
C LEU A 163 25.41 17.52 -5.23
N THR A 164 25.34 18.84 -5.08
CA THR A 164 25.97 19.62 -4.01
C THR A 164 24.88 20.28 -3.16
N SER A 165 25.26 20.93 -2.06
CA SER A 165 24.31 21.68 -1.23
C SER A 165 23.52 22.72 -2.02
N GLU A 166 24.10 23.31 -3.07
CA GLU A 166 23.50 24.36 -3.87
C GLU A 166 22.61 23.83 -5.01
N THR A 167 22.91 22.64 -5.53
CA THR A 167 22.20 22.07 -6.69
C THR A 167 21.12 21.06 -6.29
N PHE A 168 21.13 20.57 -5.05
CA PHE A 168 20.23 19.52 -4.57
C PHE A 168 18.75 19.89 -4.73
N ASP A 169 18.30 20.97 -4.08
CA ASP A 169 16.88 21.35 -4.10
C ASP A 169 16.39 21.70 -5.50
N LYS A 170 17.24 22.34 -6.30
CA LYS A 170 16.95 22.62 -7.71
C LYS A 170 16.71 21.32 -8.49
N SER A 171 17.60 20.34 -8.37
CA SER A 171 17.46 19.06 -9.07
C SER A 171 16.19 18.31 -8.66
N LEU A 172 15.80 18.37 -7.37
CA LEU A 172 14.56 17.76 -6.89
C LEU A 172 13.30 18.46 -7.45
N SER A 173 13.38 19.78 -7.69
CA SER A 173 12.28 20.55 -8.27
C SER A 173 12.06 20.30 -9.77
N GLU A 174 13.10 19.84 -10.47
CA GLU A 174 13.05 19.57 -11.92
C GLU A 174 12.30 18.27 -12.25
N GLY A 175 12.24 17.31 -11.33
CA GLY A 175 11.49 16.07 -11.53
C GLY A 175 11.89 14.93 -10.58
N PRO A 176 11.36 13.72 -10.81
CA PRO A 176 11.66 12.56 -10.00
C PRO A 176 13.17 12.29 -10.00
N THR A 177 13.74 12.17 -8.80
CA THR A 177 15.18 12.06 -8.59
C THR A 177 15.48 10.95 -7.59
N PHE A 178 16.31 9.99 -8.01
CA PHE A 178 16.80 8.92 -7.15
C PHE A 178 18.25 9.21 -6.75
N VAL A 179 18.48 9.42 -5.45
CA VAL A 179 19.76 9.91 -4.91
C VAL A 179 20.46 8.85 -4.08
N LYS A 180 21.72 8.58 -4.42
CA LYS A 180 22.65 7.79 -3.60
C LYS A 180 23.50 8.69 -2.70
N PHE A 181 23.31 8.60 -1.41
CA PHE A 181 24.17 9.23 -0.40
C PHE A 181 25.32 8.28 -0.04
N TYR A 182 26.56 8.75 -0.19
CA TYR A 182 27.73 7.90 -0.06
C TYR A 182 28.93 8.61 0.58
N ALA A 183 29.92 7.81 0.96
CA ALA A 183 31.26 8.28 1.31
C ALA A 183 32.31 7.57 0.42
N PRO A 184 33.37 8.26 -0.07
CA PRO A 184 34.38 7.68 -0.94
C PRO A 184 35.12 6.47 -0.36
N TRP A 185 35.26 6.38 0.95
CA TRP A 185 35.93 5.27 1.64
C TRP A 185 35.02 4.04 1.84
N CYS A 186 33.71 4.18 1.68
CA CYS A 186 32.73 3.13 1.93
C CYS A 186 32.79 2.01 0.88
N GLY A 187 33.19 0.80 1.30
CA GLY A 187 33.32 -0.36 0.40
C GLY A 187 32.02 -0.77 -0.29
N HIS A 188 30.87 -0.73 0.42
CA HIS A 188 29.56 -1.02 -0.18
C HIS A 188 29.15 0.02 -1.23
N CYS A 189 29.54 1.27 -1.03
CA CYS A 189 29.28 2.37 -1.96
C CYS A 189 30.07 2.20 -3.26
N LYS A 190 31.35 1.82 -3.14
CA LYS A 190 32.21 1.49 -4.30
C LYS A 190 31.62 0.34 -5.12
N LYS A 191 31.10 -0.69 -4.47
CA LYS A 191 30.45 -1.84 -5.14
C LYS A 191 29.16 -1.44 -5.86
N LEU A 192 28.40 -0.49 -5.32
CA LEU A 192 27.15 -0.01 -5.93
C LEU A 192 27.38 0.97 -7.09
N ALA A 193 28.49 1.72 -7.08
CA ALA A 193 28.79 2.74 -8.09
C ALA A 193 28.61 2.29 -9.56
N PRO A 194 29.14 1.12 -10.02
CA PRO A 194 28.93 0.70 -11.41
C PRO A 194 27.46 0.39 -11.72
N VAL A 195 26.73 -0.26 -10.80
CA VAL A 195 25.30 -0.55 -10.96
C VAL A 195 24.47 0.74 -10.99
N TRP A 196 24.87 1.75 -10.20
CA TRP A 196 24.23 3.06 -10.19
C TRP A 196 24.39 3.81 -11.51
N ALA A 197 25.57 3.71 -12.14
CA ALA A 197 25.82 4.28 -13.46
C ALA A 197 25.04 3.54 -14.57
N GLU A 198 24.94 2.21 -14.48
CA GLU A 198 24.10 1.41 -15.36
C GLU A 198 22.62 1.81 -15.24
N LEU A 199 22.11 2.00 -14.01
CA LEU A 199 20.75 2.46 -13.76
C LEU A 199 20.48 3.82 -14.42
N ALA A 200 21.41 4.78 -14.30
CA ALA A 200 21.31 6.07 -14.96
C ALA A 200 21.18 5.94 -16.48
N THR A 201 21.93 5.01 -17.08
CA THR A 201 21.90 4.77 -18.52
C THR A 201 20.57 4.16 -18.95
N LYS A 202 20.10 3.14 -18.23
CA LYS A 202 18.84 2.43 -18.54
C LYS A 202 17.59 3.28 -18.35
N THR A 203 17.63 4.24 -17.44
CA THR A 203 16.48 5.08 -17.07
C THR A 203 16.56 6.49 -17.64
N LYS A 204 17.45 6.70 -18.62
CA LYS A 204 17.62 7.95 -19.38
C LYS A 204 16.27 8.50 -19.87
N GLY A 205 16.04 9.79 -19.67
CA GLY A 205 14.79 10.45 -20.06
C GLY A 205 13.62 10.27 -19.09
N ARG A 206 13.73 9.39 -18.08
CA ARG A 206 12.62 9.03 -17.19
C ARG A 206 12.79 9.53 -15.77
N VAL A 207 14.02 9.53 -15.25
CA VAL A 207 14.33 9.92 -13.86
C VAL A 207 15.73 10.52 -13.81
N ASN A 208 15.97 11.42 -12.87
CA ASN A 208 17.31 11.84 -12.51
C ASN A 208 17.94 10.79 -11.58
N ILE A 209 19.08 10.20 -11.99
CA ILE A 209 19.88 9.34 -11.12
C ILE A 209 21.05 10.17 -10.60
N ALA A 210 21.14 10.34 -9.29
CA ALA A 210 22.03 11.30 -8.66
C ALA A 210 22.83 10.69 -7.51
N GLU A 211 23.89 11.38 -7.10
CA GLU A 211 24.67 11.04 -5.92
C GLU A 211 25.13 12.27 -5.14
N VAL A 212 25.25 12.12 -3.82
CA VAL A 212 25.75 13.14 -2.89
C VAL A 212 26.88 12.53 -2.06
N ASN A 213 28.03 13.21 -2.07
CA ASN A 213 29.18 12.85 -1.24
C ASN A 213 29.03 13.45 0.17
N CYS A 214 28.76 12.60 1.16
CA CYS A 214 28.53 13.01 2.54
C CYS A 214 29.79 13.35 3.33
N ASP A 215 30.99 12.97 2.86
CA ASP A 215 32.24 13.47 3.44
C ASP A 215 32.42 14.96 3.11
N GLN A 216 31.96 15.40 1.93
CA GLN A 216 32.03 16.80 1.50
C GLN A 216 30.81 17.61 1.97
N TYR A 217 29.60 17.04 1.85
CA TYR A 217 28.33 17.71 2.13
C TYR A 217 27.64 17.11 3.36
N GLY A 218 28.37 16.96 4.47
CA GLY A 218 27.86 16.31 5.67
C GLY A 218 26.63 16.98 6.29
N ALA A 219 26.51 18.30 6.19
CA ALA A 219 25.32 19.03 6.67
C ALA A 219 24.05 18.67 5.87
N LEU A 220 24.17 18.58 4.53
CA LEU A 220 23.08 18.13 3.66
C LEU A 220 22.69 16.68 3.98
N CYS A 221 23.67 15.78 4.14
CA CYS A 221 23.35 14.39 4.47
C CYS A 221 22.66 14.24 5.84
N LYS A 222 23.08 15.02 6.84
CA LYS A 222 22.41 15.08 8.14
C LYS A 222 20.99 15.62 8.03
N SER A 223 20.74 16.68 7.25
CA SER A 223 19.39 17.21 7.07
C SER A 223 18.46 16.23 6.34
N GLN A 224 19.01 15.38 5.48
CA GLN A 224 18.28 14.31 4.82
C GLN A 224 18.10 13.04 5.68
N ASN A 225 18.54 13.04 6.95
CA ASN A 225 18.52 11.91 7.88
C ASN A 225 19.31 10.69 7.36
N VAL A 226 20.47 10.93 6.76
CA VAL A 226 21.40 9.86 6.37
C VAL A 226 22.17 9.39 7.60
N ASP A 227 21.90 8.15 8.04
CA ASP A 227 22.50 7.52 9.23
C ASP A 227 23.53 6.43 8.88
N GLY A 228 23.70 6.11 7.60
CA GLY A 228 24.69 5.14 7.12
C GLY A 228 24.87 5.19 5.60
N TYR A 229 25.86 4.44 5.10
CA TYR A 229 26.21 4.46 3.67
C TYR A 229 26.29 3.04 3.06
N PRO A 230 25.87 2.87 1.79
CA PRO A 230 25.09 3.81 0.99
C PRO A 230 23.62 3.85 1.44
N MET A 231 23.04 5.05 1.48
CA MET A 231 21.61 5.26 1.69
C MET A 231 20.98 5.80 0.40
N LEU A 232 19.83 5.25 0.02
CA LEU A 232 19.20 5.51 -1.27
C LEU A 232 17.83 6.14 -1.02
N PHE A 233 17.64 7.39 -1.45
CA PHE A 233 16.37 8.09 -1.31
C PHE A 233 15.80 8.46 -2.67
N PHE A 234 14.53 8.14 -2.87
CA PHE A 234 13.77 8.60 -4.03
C PHE A 234 12.92 9.80 -3.65
N TYR A 235 12.95 10.80 -4.52
CA TYR A 235 12.21 12.05 -4.38
C TYR A 235 11.30 12.22 -5.58
N ASN A 236 10.01 12.43 -5.34
CA ASN A 236 9.05 12.75 -6.39
C ASN A 236 7.84 13.49 -5.81
N ALA A 237 7.43 14.60 -6.42
CA ALA A 237 6.25 15.38 -6.02
C ALA A 237 6.18 15.67 -4.49
N GLY A 238 7.31 16.06 -3.89
CA GLY A 238 7.42 16.35 -2.46
C GLY A 238 7.49 15.13 -1.53
N GLN A 239 7.36 13.90 -2.07
CA GLN A 239 7.55 12.66 -1.31
C GLN A 239 9.03 12.29 -1.26
N LYS A 240 9.50 11.86 -0.08
CA LYS A 240 10.80 11.23 0.12
C LYS A 240 10.62 9.80 0.63
N VAL A 241 11.18 8.82 -0.07
CA VAL A 241 11.12 7.41 0.33
C VAL A 241 12.50 6.79 0.39
N ASP A 242 12.75 6.06 1.48
CA ASP A 242 13.92 5.21 1.68
C ASP A 242 13.80 3.93 0.84
N PHE A 243 14.69 3.76 -0.14
CA PHE A 243 14.73 2.53 -0.91
C PHE A 243 15.59 1.47 -0.20
N ARG A 244 14.93 0.38 0.19
CA ARG A 244 15.52 -0.72 0.98
C ARG A 244 15.65 -2.05 0.24
N GLY A 245 15.24 -2.07 -1.03
CA GLY A 245 15.31 -3.27 -1.87
C GLY A 245 16.74 -3.69 -2.23
N GLY A 246 16.84 -4.78 -2.99
CA GLY A 246 18.10 -5.30 -3.50
C GLY A 246 18.90 -4.24 -4.27
N ARG A 247 20.22 -4.21 -4.07
CA ARG A 247 21.15 -3.23 -4.69
C ARG A 247 21.74 -3.69 -6.04
N LYS A 248 21.06 -4.64 -6.70
CA LYS A 248 21.38 -5.08 -8.07
C LYS A 248 20.60 -4.23 -9.07
N ILE A 249 20.92 -4.36 -10.37
CA ILE A 249 20.28 -3.52 -11.39
C ILE A 249 18.78 -3.78 -11.48
N GLU A 250 18.32 -5.03 -11.39
CA GLU A 250 16.92 -5.38 -11.63
C GLU A 250 15.97 -4.78 -10.59
N PRO A 251 16.21 -4.90 -9.27
CA PRO A 251 15.30 -4.29 -8.27
C PRO A 251 15.33 -2.75 -8.31
N LEU A 252 16.49 -2.16 -8.58
CA LEU A 252 16.63 -0.69 -8.70
C LEU A 252 15.86 -0.17 -9.91
N GLU A 253 16.02 -0.82 -11.06
CA GLU A 253 15.31 -0.51 -12.29
C GLU A 253 13.80 -0.65 -12.06
N GLN A 254 13.33 -1.82 -11.59
CA GLN A 254 11.91 -2.04 -11.30
C GLN A 254 11.31 -0.99 -10.37
N PHE A 255 12.02 -0.62 -9.30
CA PHE A 255 11.58 0.42 -8.39
C PHE A 255 11.43 1.77 -9.10
N VAL A 256 12.44 2.22 -9.84
CA VAL A 256 12.37 3.48 -10.59
C VAL A 256 11.22 3.47 -11.57
N LEU A 257 11.08 2.40 -12.37
CA LEU A 257 10.04 2.33 -13.40
C LEU A 257 8.64 2.39 -12.78
N ARG A 258 8.44 1.80 -11.59
CA ARG A 258 7.19 1.88 -10.83
C ARG A 258 6.97 3.24 -10.17
N ALA A 259 8.01 3.82 -9.58
CA ALA A 259 7.93 5.09 -8.86
C ALA A 259 7.66 6.31 -9.77
N VAL A 260 7.99 6.19 -11.06
CA VAL A 260 7.67 7.19 -12.10
C VAL A 260 6.49 6.78 -12.98
N ALA A 261 5.87 5.62 -12.74
CA ALA A 261 4.64 5.25 -13.42
C ALA A 261 3.46 6.12 -12.91
N PRO A 262 2.36 6.21 -13.66
CA PRO A 262 1.13 6.82 -13.15
C PRO A 262 0.73 6.20 -11.81
N GLY A 263 0.36 7.04 -10.84
CA GLY A 263 0.06 6.61 -9.47
C GLY A 263 -1.13 5.64 -9.41
N VAL A 264 -2.14 5.87 -10.25
CA VAL A 264 -3.31 5.00 -10.43
C VAL A 264 -3.43 4.59 -11.89
N GLN A 265 -3.31 3.30 -12.17
CA GLN A 265 -3.28 2.74 -13.53
C GLN A 265 -4.65 2.20 -13.93
N GLN A 266 -5.05 2.37 -15.18
CA GLN A 266 -6.25 1.69 -15.68
C GLN A 266 -5.96 0.19 -15.83
N ILE A 267 -6.98 -0.65 -15.61
CA ILE A 267 -6.92 -2.08 -15.91
C ILE A 267 -8.18 -2.58 -16.63
N SER A 268 -8.01 -3.47 -17.62
CA SER A 268 -9.09 -4.19 -18.30
C SER A 268 -9.41 -5.53 -17.62
N THR A 269 -10.53 -6.20 -17.99
CA THR A 269 -10.89 -7.49 -17.39
C THR A 269 -9.84 -8.57 -17.67
N GLU A 270 -9.29 -8.59 -18.88
CA GLU A 270 -8.35 -9.60 -19.36
C GLU A 270 -7.00 -9.52 -18.64
N GLU A 271 -6.62 -8.31 -18.22
CA GLU A 271 -5.36 -8.06 -17.52
C GLU A 271 -5.41 -8.48 -16.04
N VAL A 272 -6.60 -8.54 -15.43
CA VAL A 272 -6.76 -8.87 -14.00
C VAL A 272 -6.14 -10.21 -13.66
N ASP A 273 -6.30 -11.25 -14.50
CA ASP A 273 -5.73 -12.58 -14.23
C ASP A 273 -4.20 -12.58 -14.29
N SER A 274 -3.61 -11.73 -15.14
CA SER A 274 -2.16 -11.54 -15.20
C SER A 274 -1.65 -10.81 -13.96
N VAL A 275 -2.35 -9.75 -13.55
CA VAL A 275 -2.04 -8.98 -12.34
C VAL A 275 -2.17 -9.85 -11.08
N LEU A 276 -3.23 -10.64 -10.97
CA LEU A 276 -3.44 -11.58 -9.87
C LEU A 276 -2.27 -12.56 -9.71
N LYS A 277 -1.69 -13.04 -10.82
CA LYS A 277 -0.53 -13.95 -10.79
C LYS A 277 0.78 -13.22 -10.47
N LYS A 278 0.93 -11.98 -10.91
CA LYS A 278 2.17 -11.22 -10.83
C LYS A 278 2.32 -10.48 -9.50
N GLU A 279 1.29 -9.77 -9.07
CA GLU A 279 1.34 -8.88 -7.91
C GLU A 279 0.77 -9.62 -6.69
N THR A 280 1.57 -9.74 -5.64
CA THR A 280 1.13 -10.38 -4.37
C THR A 280 0.12 -9.51 -3.63
N VAL A 281 0.21 -8.18 -3.79
CA VAL A 281 -0.76 -7.22 -3.28
C VAL A 281 -0.99 -6.19 -4.37
N PHE A 282 -2.25 -5.83 -4.60
CA PHE A 282 -2.60 -4.66 -5.40
C PHE A 282 -3.94 -4.09 -4.93
N PHE A 283 -4.15 -2.83 -5.26
CA PHE A 283 -5.42 -2.14 -5.00
C PHE A 283 -6.18 -1.98 -6.30
N LEU A 284 -7.50 -2.03 -6.24
CA LEU A 284 -8.39 -1.83 -7.38
C LEU A 284 -9.53 -0.91 -6.98
N VAL A 285 -9.62 0.25 -7.61
CA VAL A 285 -10.77 1.14 -7.53
C VAL A 285 -11.79 0.69 -8.55
N LEU A 286 -12.95 0.24 -8.09
CA LEU A 286 -14.12 0.08 -8.95
C LEU A 286 -14.97 1.32 -8.80
N TYR A 287 -15.20 2.01 -9.90
CA TYR A 287 -15.95 3.26 -9.91
C TYR A 287 -16.99 3.27 -11.03
N THR A 288 -17.93 4.19 -10.91
CA THR A 288 -19.08 4.35 -11.81
C THR A 288 -18.92 5.63 -12.62
N TYR A 289 -19.75 5.80 -13.65
CA TYR A 289 -19.76 7.03 -14.44
C TYR A 289 -20.18 8.27 -13.63
N SER A 290 -21.01 8.06 -12.61
CA SER A 290 -21.47 9.09 -11.67
C SER A 290 -20.45 9.41 -10.58
N THR A 291 -19.34 8.67 -10.48
CA THR A 291 -18.32 8.90 -9.46
C THR A 291 -17.66 10.28 -9.67
N PRO A 292 -17.65 11.15 -8.64
CA PRO A 292 -16.96 12.44 -8.73
C PRO A 292 -15.46 12.26 -8.97
N GLN A 293 -14.89 13.07 -9.86
CA GLN A 293 -13.45 13.04 -10.16
C GLN A 293 -12.60 13.29 -8.90
N SER A 294 -13.09 14.10 -7.96
CA SER A 294 -12.41 14.38 -6.70
C SER A 294 -12.08 13.12 -5.88
N TYR A 295 -12.90 12.06 -5.96
CA TYR A 295 -12.60 10.81 -5.26
C TYR A 295 -11.39 10.10 -5.88
N LEU A 296 -11.26 10.16 -7.21
CA LEU A 296 -10.11 9.58 -7.90
C LEU A 296 -8.84 10.40 -7.63
N ASP A 297 -8.96 11.73 -7.57
CA ASP A 297 -7.86 12.63 -7.24
C ASP A 297 -7.38 12.41 -5.79
N ASP A 298 -8.30 12.26 -4.83
CA ASP A 298 -7.99 11.95 -3.42
C ASP A 298 -7.29 10.60 -3.27
N ILE A 299 -7.71 9.59 -4.05
CA ILE A 299 -7.05 8.28 -4.08
C ILE A 299 -5.64 8.39 -4.64
N GLU A 300 -5.46 9.13 -5.73
CA GLU A 300 -4.14 9.33 -6.33
C GLU A 300 -3.20 10.06 -5.37
N GLU A 301 -3.69 11.10 -4.68
CA GLU A 301 -2.94 11.80 -3.63
C GLU A 301 -2.55 10.86 -2.48
N ALA A 302 -3.52 10.09 -1.96
CA ALA A 302 -3.29 9.15 -0.87
C ALA A 302 -2.36 7.98 -1.24
N ALA A 303 -2.29 7.63 -2.53
CA ALA A 303 -1.44 6.56 -3.05
C ALA A 303 0.02 7.00 -3.31
N LYS A 304 0.32 8.31 -3.40
CA LYS A 304 1.69 8.81 -3.67
C LYS A 304 2.78 8.18 -2.78
N PRO A 305 2.59 7.98 -1.46
CA PRO A 305 3.60 7.36 -0.61
C PRO A 305 3.93 5.90 -0.96
N LEU A 306 3.10 5.22 -1.77
CA LEU A 306 3.36 3.85 -2.25
C LEU A 306 4.43 3.82 -3.33
N LEU A 307 4.67 4.92 -4.06
CA LEU A 307 5.58 4.97 -5.21
C LEU A 307 5.39 3.80 -6.20
N GLY A 308 4.12 3.48 -6.48
CA GLY A 308 3.75 2.40 -7.38
C GLY A 308 3.96 0.98 -6.84
N THR A 309 4.24 0.79 -5.54
CA THR A 309 4.25 -0.54 -4.89
C THR A 309 3.58 -0.52 -3.50
N PRO A 310 2.47 -1.26 -3.30
CA PRO A 310 1.69 -1.99 -4.30
C PRO A 310 1.11 -1.09 -5.39
N VAL A 311 0.81 -1.68 -6.55
CA VAL A 311 0.18 -0.95 -7.66
C VAL A 311 -1.27 -0.66 -7.31
N VAL A 312 -1.74 0.54 -7.65
CA VAL A 312 -3.15 0.92 -7.56
C VAL A 312 -3.73 0.94 -8.96
N TYR A 313 -4.76 0.12 -9.19
CA TYR A 313 -5.51 0.07 -10.42
C TYR A 313 -6.86 0.76 -10.28
N LYS A 314 -7.46 1.15 -11.39
CA LYS A 314 -8.84 1.62 -11.47
C LYS A 314 -9.55 1.02 -12.66
N SER A 315 -10.84 0.72 -12.51
CA SER A 315 -11.69 0.23 -13.60
C SER A 315 -13.16 0.60 -13.43
N ARG A 316 -13.86 0.68 -14.56
CA ARG A 316 -15.32 0.84 -14.66
C ARG A 316 -15.97 -0.36 -15.36
N ASN A 317 -15.27 -1.46 -15.54
CA ASN A 317 -15.81 -2.59 -16.30
C ASN A 317 -16.89 -3.33 -15.47
N PRO A 318 -18.14 -3.47 -15.97
CA PRO A 318 -19.22 -4.21 -15.30
C PRO A 318 -18.85 -5.63 -14.87
N GLU A 319 -18.02 -6.32 -15.66
CA GLU A 319 -17.59 -7.69 -15.37
C GLU A 319 -16.76 -7.77 -14.09
N LEU A 320 -15.99 -6.72 -13.77
CA LEU A 320 -15.20 -6.67 -12.55
C LEU A 320 -16.06 -6.43 -11.32
N PHE A 321 -17.13 -5.63 -11.42
CA PHE A 321 -18.13 -5.51 -10.36
C PHE A 321 -18.78 -6.87 -10.07
N ALA A 322 -19.22 -7.58 -11.12
CA ALA A 322 -19.81 -8.91 -10.98
C ALA A 322 -18.80 -9.93 -10.40
N ARG A 323 -17.57 -9.95 -10.89
CA ARG A 323 -16.49 -10.85 -10.44
C ARG A 323 -16.20 -10.70 -8.96
N PHE A 324 -16.12 -9.46 -8.48
CA PHE A 324 -15.81 -9.16 -7.08
C PHE A 324 -17.06 -9.02 -6.20
N LYS A 325 -18.26 -9.32 -6.74
CA LYS A 325 -19.54 -9.28 -6.04
C LYS A 325 -19.82 -7.91 -5.40
N VAL A 326 -19.49 -6.84 -6.13
CA VAL A 326 -19.77 -5.46 -5.73
C VAL A 326 -20.96 -4.97 -6.52
N ASP A 327 -21.97 -4.44 -5.84
CA ASP A 327 -23.12 -3.80 -6.49
C ASP A 327 -22.72 -2.39 -6.94
N PRO A 328 -22.71 -2.08 -8.25
CA PRO A 328 -22.41 -0.73 -8.74
C PRO A 328 -23.40 0.33 -8.26
N ALA A 329 -24.61 -0.05 -7.81
CA ALA A 329 -25.59 0.87 -7.24
C ALA A 329 -25.18 1.40 -5.85
N GLU A 330 -24.35 0.65 -5.11
CA GLU A 330 -23.83 1.08 -3.80
C GLU A 330 -22.72 2.14 -3.92
N GLY A 331 -22.22 2.38 -5.14
CA GLY A 331 -21.25 3.42 -5.45
C GLY A 331 -19.81 2.91 -5.60
N PRO A 332 -18.84 3.82 -5.68
CA PRO A 332 -17.45 3.46 -5.92
C PRO A 332 -16.81 2.82 -4.68
N VAL A 333 -15.92 1.86 -4.90
CA VAL A 333 -15.22 1.12 -3.85
C VAL A 333 -13.73 1.04 -4.12
N LEU A 334 -12.93 1.08 -3.06
CA LEU A 334 -11.51 0.73 -3.08
C LEU A 334 -11.34 -0.68 -2.54
N ILE A 335 -10.88 -1.59 -3.40
CA ILE A 335 -10.65 -3.00 -3.08
C ILE A 335 -9.16 -3.22 -2.87
N VAL A 336 -8.81 -4.09 -1.92
CA VAL A 336 -7.47 -4.68 -1.85
C VAL A 336 -7.55 -6.19 -2.08
N ILE A 337 -6.64 -6.67 -2.93
CA ILE A 337 -6.45 -8.09 -3.20
C ILE A 337 -5.07 -8.49 -2.70
N LYS A 338 -4.99 -9.64 -2.04
CA LYS A 338 -3.76 -10.16 -1.44
C LYS A 338 -3.54 -11.62 -1.80
N ASP A 339 -2.28 -12.03 -1.72
CA ASP A 339 -1.82 -13.42 -1.78
C ASP A 339 -2.29 -14.17 -3.02
N HIS A 340 -2.40 -13.45 -4.15
CA HIS A 340 -2.85 -13.98 -5.45
C HIS A 340 -4.29 -14.56 -5.42
N GLU A 341 -5.11 -14.17 -4.45
CA GLU A 341 -6.50 -14.64 -4.36
C GLU A 341 -7.42 -13.96 -5.36
N ALA A 342 -8.38 -14.73 -5.90
CA ALA A 342 -9.40 -14.19 -6.80
C ALA A 342 -10.48 -13.37 -6.08
N THR A 343 -10.49 -13.37 -4.75
CA THR A 343 -11.47 -12.66 -3.92
C THR A 343 -10.87 -11.43 -3.24
N PRO A 344 -11.66 -10.36 -3.04
CA PRO A 344 -11.25 -9.22 -2.24
C PRO A 344 -10.84 -9.63 -0.84
N PHE A 345 -9.70 -9.13 -0.37
CA PHE A 345 -9.30 -9.26 1.03
C PHE A 345 -10.07 -8.26 1.91
N SER A 346 -10.23 -7.03 1.43
CA SER A 346 -11.06 -6.00 2.06
C SER A 346 -11.62 -5.05 1.01
N ILE A 347 -12.78 -4.47 1.30
CA ILE A 347 -13.50 -3.52 0.45
C ILE A 347 -13.81 -2.30 1.30
N LEU A 348 -13.37 -1.13 0.83
CA LEU A 348 -13.66 0.17 1.42
C LEU A 348 -14.63 0.94 0.52
N PRO A 349 -15.90 1.11 0.92
CA PRO A 349 -16.83 2.00 0.23
C PRO A 349 -16.32 3.45 0.25
N LEU A 350 -16.39 4.12 -0.89
CA LEU A 350 -15.97 5.51 -1.03
C LEU A 350 -17.18 6.42 -0.87
N SER A 351 -17.08 7.36 0.06
CA SER A 351 -18.14 8.30 0.40
C SER A 351 -17.55 9.66 0.72
N THR A 352 -18.40 10.65 1.01
CA THR A 352 -17.97 11.98 1.45
C THR A 352 -17.18 11.98 2.76
N GLN A 353 -17.26 10.90 3.55
CA GLN A 353 -16.49 10.73 4.78
C GLN A 353 -15.10 10.12 4.52
N THR A 354 -14.86 9.54 3.35
CA THR A 354 -13.62 8.85 3.01
C THR A 354 -12.55 9.86 2.57
N THR A 355 -11.86 10.44 3.56
CA THR A 355 -10.84 11.47 3.35
C THR A 355 -9.45 10.90 3.00
N ILE A 356 -8.55 11.73 2.46
CA ILE A 356 -7.15 11.35 2.15
C ILE A 356 -6.43 10.65 3.33
N PRO A 357 -6.53 11.11 4.60
CA PRO A 357 -5.93 10.38 5.72
C PRO A 357 -6.48 8.96 5.92
N ILE A 358 -7.77 8.74 5.68
CA ILE A 358 -8.41 7.43 5.79
C ILE A 358 -7.92 6.52 4.65
N LEU A 359 -7.88 7.04 3.43
CA LEU A 359 -7.33 6.34 2.26
C LEU A 359 -5.85 5.97 2.49
N GLY A 360 -5.06 6.92 2.97
CA GLY A 360 -3.65 6.71 3.31
C GLY A 360 -3.49 5.64 4.39
N ALA A 361 -4.30 5.66 5.45
CA ALA A 361 -4.29 4.62 6.47
C ALA A 361 -4.66 3.24 5.89
N PHE A 362 -5.68 3.18 5.03
CA PHE A 362 -6.08 1.94 4.35
C PHE A 362 -4.94 1.38 3.47
N PHE A 363 -4.30 2.21 2.65
CA PHE A 363 -3.14 1.81 1.85
C PHE A 363 -1.99 1.32 2.73
N GLN A 364 -1.61 2.07 3.76
CA GLN A 364 -0.49 1.70 4.64
C GLN A 364 -0.79 0.42 5.42
N HIS A 365 -2.03 0.20 5.84
CA HIS A 365 -2.44 -1.00 6.55
C HIS A 365 -2.43 -2.24 5.66
N HIS A 366 -2.87 -2.12 4.41
CA HIS A 366 -3.02 -3.26 3.51
C HIS A 366 -1.86 -3.47 2.52
N ARG A 367 -0.80 -2.65 2.54
CA ARG A 367 0.32 -2.77 1.59
C ARG A 367 1.17 -4.04 1.71
N ILE A 368 1.11 -4.73 2.85
CA ILE A 368 1.88 -5.95 3.13
C ILE A 368 0.97 -7.17 2.90
N PRO A 369 1.46 -8.25 2.26
CA PRO A 369 0.71 -9.50 2.09
C PRO A 369 0.35 -10.12 3.45
N THR A 370 -0.56 -11.10 3.45
CA THR A 370 -1.06 -11.69 4.70
C THR A 370 0.03 -12.44 5.44
N LEU A 371 0.90 -13.14 4.70
CA LEU A 371 2.10 -13.78 5.20
C LEU A 371 3.24 -13.53 4.20
N GLN A 372 4.39 -13.05 4.68
CA GLN A 372 5.58 -12.91 3.85
C GLN A 372 6.81 -13.54 4.48
N GLN A 373 7.75 -13.94 3.62
CA GLN A 373 9.10 -14.23 4.08
C GLN A 373 9.78 -12.94 4.53
N LEU A 374 10.30 -12.92 5.75
CA LEU A 374 11.20 -11.89 6.23
C LEU A 374 12.59 -12.13 5.65
N THR A 375 13.06 -11.17 4.88
CA THR A 375 14.39 -11.15 4.26
C THR A 375 15.13 -9.89 4.68
N ALA A 376 16.42 -9.78 4.37
CA ALA A 376 17.19 -8.59 4.71
C ALA A 376 16.65 -7.31 4.04
N GLU A 377 15.93 -7.46 2.93
CA GLU A 377 15.40 -6.35 2.13
C GLU A 377 14.12 -5.77 2.74
N ASN A 378 13.16 -6.61 3.14
CA ASN A 378 11.90 -6.17 3.72
C ASN A 378 11.88 -6.11 5.26
N PHE A 379 12.96 -6.56 5.92
CA PHE A 379 13.08 -6.55 7.38
C PHE A 379 12.76 -5.18 8.01
N PRO A 380 13.31 -4.06 7.50
CA PRO A 380 13.04 -2.76 8.12
C PRO A 380 11.58 -2.32 7.98
N ASP A 381 10.88 -2.75 6.92
CA ASP A 381 9.48 -2.35 6.67
C ASP A 381 8.52 -3.03 7.65
N VAL A 382 8.88 -4.21 8.14
CA VAL A 382 8.16 -4.92 9.21
C VAL A 382 8.59 -4.41 10.58
N MET A 383 9.90 -4.37 10.84
CA MET A 383 10.42 -4.14 12.20
C MET A 383 10.45 -2.67 12.62
N LYS A 384 10.58 -1.74 11.67
CA LYS A 384 10.53 -0.28 11.90
C LYS A 384 9.21 0.32 11.40
N HIS A 385 8.16 -0.49 11.30
CA HIS A 385 6.86 -0.03 10.81
C HIS A 385 6.30 1.09 11.71
N PRO A 386 5.75 2.19 11.15
CA PRO A 386 5.31 3.35 11.93
C PRO A 386 4.19 3.01 12.93
N ALA A 387 3.32 2.07 12.58
CA ALA A 387 2.25 1.59 13.45
C ALA A 387 2.71 0.65 14.58
N LYS A 388 4.02 0.33 14.68
CA LYS A 388 4.62 -0.50 15.73
C LYS A 388 3.87 -1.84 15.98
N PRO A 389 3.65 -2.64 14.94
CA PRO A 389 2.83 -3.86 15.01
C PRO A 389 3.41 -4.91 15.96
N LEU A 390 2.55 -5.78 16.47
CA LEU A 390 3.01 -7.09 16.93
C LEU A 390 3.36 -7.96 15.72
N VAL A 391 4.48 -8.67 15.79
CA VAL A 391 4.97 -9.50 14.70
C VAL A 391 4.91 -10.96 15.12
N VAL A 392 4.07 -11.76 14.46
CA VAL A 392 4.12 -13.22 14.57
C VAL A 392 5.21 -13.70 13.63
N LEU A 393 6.32 -14.18 14.19
CA LEU A 393 7.50 -14.60 13.46
C LEU A 393 7.66 -16.12 13.58
N ALA A 394 7.52 -16.82 12.47
CA ALA A 394 7.87 -18.23 12.36
C ALA A 394 9.29 -18.42 11.82
N ALA A 395 10.04 -19.35 12.40
CA ALA A 395 11.37 -19.73 11.90
C ALA A 395 11.38 -21.21 11.53
N PHE A 396 11.85 -21.50 10.32
CA PHE A 396 11.89 -22.85 9.76
C PHE A 396 13.34 -23.30 9.52
N ASP A 397 13.63 -24.56 9.84
CA ASP A 397 14.87 -25.25 9.44
C ASP A 397 14.73 -25.69 7.97
N MET A 398 15.36 -24.94 7.07
CA MET A 398 15.25 -25.09 5.64
C MET A 398 16.15 -26.20 5.09
N GLU A 399 17.24 -26.56 5.78
CA GLU A 399 18.11 -27.66 5.35
C GLU A 399 17.47 -29.03 5.62
N ASN A 400 16.81 -29.21 6.76
CA ASN A 400 16.23 -30.51 7.14
C ASN A 400 14.75 -30.68 6.74
N MET A 401 14.06 -29.60 6.36
CA MET A 401 12.64 -29.66 5.99
C MET A 401 12.46 -29.87 4.48
N SER A 402 11.64 -30.85 4.11
CA SER A 402 11.25 -31.03 2.70
C SER A 402 10.42 -29.85 2.20
N LYS A 403 10.53 -29.52 0.90
CA LYS A 403 9.74 -28.44 0.26
C LYS A 403 8.23 -28.62 0.49
N THR A 404 7.73 -29.85 0.45
CA THR A 404 6.32 -30.17 0.70
C THR A 404 5.90 -29.81 2.13
N ARG A 405 6.71 -30.20 3.13
CA ARG A 405 6.44 -29.91 4.53
C ARG A 405 6.52 -28.41 4.83
N LEU A 406 7.46 -27.71 4.20
CA LEU A 406 7.54 -26.25 4.30
C LEU A 406 6.28 -25.58 3.74
N GLY A 407 5.81 -26.02 2.57
CA GLY A 407 4.57 -25.54 1.97
C GLY A 407 3.37 -25.72 2.91
N GLU A 408 3.23 -26.90 3.53
CA GLU A 408 2.18 -27.18 4.50
C GLU A 408 2.25 -26.26 5.74
N GLN A 409 3.44 -26.00 6.28
CA GLN A 409 3.62 -25.09 7.43
C GLN A 409 3.30 -23.63 7.08
N ILE A 410 3.72 -23.18 5.89
CA ILE A 410 3.41 -21.84 5.37
C ILE A 410 1.89 -21.70 5.16
N GLU A 411 1.22 -22.71 4.60
CA GLU A 411 -0.21 -22.71 4.40
C GLU A 411 -0.98 -22.66 5.73
N LYS A 412 -0.55 -23.48 6.72
CA LYS A 412 -1.09 -23.43 8.08
C LYS A 412 -0.97 -22.03 8.66
N LEU A 413 0.23 -21.44 8.65
CA LEU A 413 0.45 -20.09 9.18
C LEU A 413 -0.34 -19.02 8.42
N THR A 414 -0.48 -19.15 7.10
CA THR A 414 -1.30 -18.26 6.26
C THR A 414 -2.76 -18.33 6.68
N SER A 415 -3.29 -19.53 6.94
CA SER A 415 -4.67 -19.70 7.39
C SER A 415 -4.90 -19.04 8.76
N VAL A 416 -3.92 -19.12 9.67
CA VAL A 416 -3.96 -18.41 10.96
C VAL A 416 -3.97 -16.90 10.75
N ALA A 417 -3.07 -16.39 9.91
CA ALA A 417 -2.98 -14.96 9.62
C ALA A 417 -4.28 -14.39 9.02
N LYS A 418 -4.86 -15.08 8.03
CA LYS A 418 -6.14 -14.71 7.40
C LYS A 418 -7.29 -14.68 8.40
N ARG A 419 -7.39 -15.71 9.24
CA ARG A 419 -8.42 -15.77 10.28
C ARG A 419 -8.25 -14.67 11.31
N TRP A 420 -7.01 -14.30 11.65
CA TRP A 420 -6.75 -13.26 12.64
C TRP A 420 -7.20 -11.90 12.10
N GLN A 421 -6.79 -11.59 10.86
CA GLN A 421 -7.12 -10.31 10.23
C GLN A 421 -8.62 -10.12 9.97
N THR A 422 -9.38 -11.21 9.81
CA THR A 422 -10.84 -11.18 9.65
C THR A 422 -11.61 -11.33 10.96
N SER A 423 -10.93 -11.59 12.07
CA SER A 423 -11.57 -11.76 13.37
C SER A 423 -12.04 -10.41 13.93
N ALA A 424 -13.28 -10.36 14.44
CA ALA A 424 -13.86 -9.16 15.05
C ALA A 424 -13.36 -8.93 16.50
N VAL A 425 -12.16 -9.39 16.84
CA VAL A 425 -11.62 -9.30 18.20
C VAL A 425 -11.42 -7.81 18.52
N ARG A 426 -12.24 -7.29 19.43
CA ARG A 426 -12.14 -5.91 19.93
C ARG A 426 -10.99 -5.82 20.92
N LEU A 427 -9.81 -5.53 20.41
CA LEU A 427 -8.61 -5.32 21.20
C LEU A 427 -8.58 -3.89 21.75
N THR A 428 -8.06 -3.72 22.96
CA THR A 428 -7.82 -2.40 23.58
C THR A 428 -6.68 -1.65 22.90
N ASP A 429 -5.78 -2.39 22.25
CA ASP A 429 -4.64 -1.91 21.50
C ASP A 429 -4.94 -2.06 19.99
N THR A 430 -4.91 -0.93 19.28
CA THR A 430 -5.28 -0.83 17.85
C THR A 430 -4.10 -1.09 16.92
N ARG A 431 -2.92 -1.44 17.45
CA ARG A 431 -1.74 -1.74 16.63
C ARG A 431 -2.00 -2.97 15.76
N PRO A 432 -1.58 -2.96 14.48
CA PRO A 432 -1.78 -4.11 13.59
C PRO A 432 -0.92 -5.32 13.99
N THR A 433 -1.30 -6.50 13.52
CA THR A 433 -0.48 -7.71 13.59
C THR A 433 0.08 -8.03 12.22
N ILE A 434 1.39 -8.25 12.12
CA ILE A 434 2.04 -8.73 10.89
C ILE A 434 2.50 -10.17 11.10
N PHE A 435 2.19 -11.04 10.15
CA PHE A 435 2.67 -12.42 10.12
C PHE A 435 3.83 -12.54 9.15
N VAL A 436 4.93 -13.12 9.61
CA VAL A 436 6.12 -13.37 8.80
C VAL A 436 6.69 -14.75 9.09
N TRP A 437 7.39 -15.30 8.12
CA TRP A 437 8.25 -16.46 8.33
C TRP A 437 9.67 -16.17 7.87
N MET A 438 10.67 -16.90 8.34
CA MET A 438 12.04 -16.73 7.87
C MET A 438 12.79 -18.04 7.75
N ASP A 439 13.84 -17.99 6.92
CA ASP A 439 14.86 -19.02 6.84
C ASP A 439 15.68 -18.99 8.13
N GLY A 440 15.38 -19.92 9.03
CA GLY A 440 15.98 -19.97 10.34
C GLY A 440 17.46 -20.37 10.32
N ASP A 441 17.92 -21.04 9.27
CA ASP A 441 19.31 -21.45 9.13
C ASP A 441 20.18 -20.26 8.76
N ARG A 442 19.73 -19.49 7.75
CA ARG A 442 20.36 -18.25 7.32
C ARG A 442 20.39 -17.21 8.43
N TRP A 443 19.36 -17.17 9.28
CA TRP A 443 19.21 -16.20 10.37
C TRP A 443 19.57 -16.76 11.76
N SER A 444 20.15 -17.96 11.84
CA SER A 444 20.38 -18.71 13.08
C SER A 444 21.10 -17.92 14.17
N LYS A 445 22.18 -17.20 13.82
CA LYS A 445 22.92 -16.36 14.78
C LYS A 445 22.07 -15.22 15.35
N TRP A 446 21.27 -14.59 14.49
CA TRP A 446 20.40 -13.47 14.88
C TRP A 446 19.23 -13.97 15.74
N LEU A 447 18.58 -15.07 15.35
CA LEU A 447 17.51 -15.71 16.11
C LEU A 447 17.96 -16.13 17.52
N LYS A 448 19.16 -16.71 17.63
CA LYS A 448 19.76 -17.06 18.92
C LYS A 448 20.04 -15.83 19.78
N SER A 449 20.58 -14.77 19.17
CA SER A 449 20.92 -13.53 19.88
C SER A 449 19.69 -12.79 20.36
N MET A 450 18.66 -12.66 19.51
CA MET A 450 17.49 -11.83 19.79
C MET A 450 16.42 -12.58 20.59
N TYR A 451 16.20 -13.87 20.30
CA TYR A 451 15.06 -14.62 20.86
C TYR A 451 15.48 -15.89 21.57
N GLY A 452 16.78 -16.20 21.64
CA GLY A 452 17.28 -17.45 22.20
C GLY A 452 16.91 -18.69 21.40
N ILE A 453 16.38 -18.53 20.18
CA ILE A 453 15.94 -19.63 19.32
C ILE A 453 17.17 -20.28 18.70
N LYS A 454 17.33 -21.57 18.93
CA LYS A 454 18.39 -22.37 18.32
C LYS A 454 17.85 -23.22 17.18
N ARG A 455 18.75 -23.92 16.50
CA ARG A 455 18.39 -24.72 15.33
C ARG A 455 17.47 -25.88 15.69
N GLU A 456 17.78 -26.53 16.80
CA GLU A 456 17.02 -27.64 17.38
C GLU A 456 15.61 -27.24 17.87
N ASP A 457 15.34 -25.95 18.07
CA ASP A 457 14.02 -25.47 18.46
C ASP A 457 13.06 -25.36 17.26
N MET A 458 13.57 -25.41 16.02
CA MET A 458 12.79 -25.17 14.81
C MET A 458 12.10 -26.44 14.29
N PRO A 459 10.87 -26.35 13.73
CA PRO A 459 10.12 -25.13 13.45
C PRO A 459 9.50 -24.51 14.73
N THR A 460 9.55 -23.18 14.82
CA THR A 460 9.04 -22.46 15.99
C THR A 460 8.33 -21.18 15.58
N VAL A 461 7.53 -20.62 16.50
CA VAL A 461 6.84 -19.34 16.34
C VAL A 461 6.96 -18.52 17.61
N VAL A 462 7.18 -17.22 17.43
CA VAL A 462 7.21 -16.24 18.53
C VAL A 462 6.38 -15.02 18.16
N ILE A 463 5.83 -14.35 19.16
CA ILE A 463 5.17 -13.04 19.01
C ILE A 463 6.16 -11.99 19.48
N VAL A 464 6.42 -10.96 18.68
CA VAL A 464 7.46 -9.97 18.95
C VAL A 464 6.88 -8.55 18.97
N ASP A 465 7.21 -7.80 20.00
CA ASP A 465 7.02 -6.35 20.09
C ASP A 465 8.37 -5.64 19.97
N HIS A 466 8.76 -5.32 18.74
CA HIS A 466 10.03 -4.67 18.44
C HIS A 466 10.11 -3.25 19.01
N SER A 467 8.97 -2.58 19.20
CA SER A 467 8.96 -1.22 19.74
C SER A 467 9.36 -1.16 21.21
N ARG A 468 9.12 -2.25 21.93
CA ARG A 468 9.46 -2.42 23.35
C ARG A 468 10.63 -3.37 23.58
N LEU A 469 11.17 -3.96 22.52
CA LEU A 469 12.23 -4.99 22.57
C LEU A 469 11.80 -6.20 23.42
N LEU A 470 10.55 -6.63 23.23
CA LEU A 470 9.96 -7.77 23.93
C LEU A 470 9.55 -8.85 22.95
N TYR A 471 9.55 -10.10 23.41
CA TYR A 471 8.98 -11.22 22.69
C TYR A 471 8.32 -12.24 23.63
N TYR A 472 7.46 -13.07 23.06
CA TYR A 472 6.69 -14.12 23.72
C TYR A 472 6.84 -15.42 22.95
N ASP A 473 7.31 -16.46 23.64
CA ASP A 473 7.48 -17.82 23.10
C ASP A 473 6.61 -18.86 23.83
N THR A 474 5.77 -18.40 24.76
CA THR A 474 4.80 -19.23 25.48
C THR A 474 3.44 -18.56 25.58
N ASP A 475 2.39 -19.37 25.72
CA ASP A 475 1.04 -18.90 26.03
C ASP A 475 0.85 -18.56 27.53
N ALA A 476 -0.38 -18.21 27.93
CA ALA A 476 -0.73 -17.89 29.31
C ALA A 476 -0.54 -19.10 30.28
N GLY A 477 -0.66 -20.33 29.75
CA GLY A 477 -0.38 -21.57 30.46
C GLY A 477 1.10 -21.94 30.55
N LYS A 478 2.00 -21.10 30.00
CA LYS A 478 3.45 -21.35 29.85
C LYS A 478 3.78 -22.51 28.91
N ALA A 479 2.84 -22.99 28.10
CA ALA A 479 3.13 -23.93 27.04
C ALA A 479 3.83 -23.19 25.89
N ARG A 480 4.81 -23.84 25.24
CA ARG A 480 5.47 -23.23 24.07
C ARG A 480 4.46 -23.00 22.95
N LEU A 481 4.61 -21.88 22.25
CA LEU A 481 3.77 -21.58 21.11
C LEU A 481 3.98 -22.59 19.98
N GLN A 482 2.87 -23.00 19.38
CA GLN A 482 2.84 -23.94 18.28
C GLN A 482 2.33 -23.23 17.02
N LEU A 483 2.72 -23.75 15.85
CA LEU A 483 2.27 -23.26 14.54
C LEU A 483 0.83 -23.69 14.22
N GLU A 484 -0.06 -23.48 15.19
CA GLU A 484 -1.46 -23.85 15.14
C GLU A 484 -2.33 -22.66 15.52
N LEU A 485 -3.52 -22.63 14.95
CA LEU A 485 -4.47 -21.54 15.15
C LEU A 485 -4.74 -21.24 16.62
N GLY A 486 -5.13 -22.25 17.40
CA GLY A 486 -5.52 -22.05 18.79
C GLY A 486 -4.39 -21.50 19.66
N SER A 487 -3.16 -22.00 19.45
CA SER A 487 -1.98 -21.57 20.18
C SER A 487 -1.63 -20.10 19.88
N ILE A 488 -1.57 -19.74 18.59
CA ILE A 488 -1.21 -18.37 18.18
C ILE A 488 -2.30 -17.37 18.56
N PHE A 489 -3.58 -17.70 18.38
CA PHE A 489 -4.70 -16.80 18.72
C PHE A 489 -4.74 -16.50 20.21
N ALA A 490 -4.72 -17.53 21.05
CA ALA A 490 -4.77 -17.35 22.51
C ALA A 490 -3.58 -16.53 23.01
N ALA A 491 -2.40 -16.74 22.43
CA ALA A 491 -1.20 -16.00 22.77
C ALA A 491 -1.25 -14.53 22.28
N LEU A 492 -1.73 -14.28 21.06
CA LEU A 492 -1.91 -12.92 20.54
C LEU A 492 -2.90 -12.12 21.39
N GLU A 493 -4.08 -12.68 21.67
CA GLU A 493 -5.07 -12.05 22.54
C GLU A 493 -4.48 -11.73 23.92
N SER A 494 -3.77 -12.69 24.51
CA SER A 494 -3.11 -12.51 25.80
C SER A 494 -1.98 -11.48 25.75
N ALA A 495 -1.24 -11.38 24.63
CA ALA A 495 -0.19 -10.38 24.43
C ALA A 495 -0.78 -8.97 24.37
N TYR A 496 -1.88 -8.79 23.62
CA TYR A 496 -2.59 -7.51 23.52
C TYR A 496 -3.22 -7.08 24.85
N LEU A 497 -3.73 -8.03 25.63
CA LEU A 497 -4.24 -7.76 26.98
C LEU A 497 -3.13 -7.56 28.03
N GLY A 498 -1.86 -7.74 27.67
CA GLY A 498 -0.72 -7.63 28.60
C GLY A 498 -0.67 -8.74 29.65
N LEU A 499 -1.30 -9.89 29.39
CA LEU A 499 -1.39 -11.03 30.31
C LEU A 499 -0.20 -11.99 30.20
N LEU A 500 0.52 -11.97 29.07
CA LEU A 500 1.72 -12.79 28.90
C LEU A 500 2.93 -12.19 29.62
N ARG A 501 3.79 -13.06 30.16
CA ARG A 501 5.10 -12.65 30.69
C ARG A 501 6.06 -12.44 29.53
N PRO A 502 6.52 -11.21 29.25
CA PRO A 502 7.44 -10.96 28.16
C PRO A 502 8.86 -11.42 28.49
N LYS A 503 9.60 -11.78 27.45
CA LYS A 503 11.07 -11.89 27.47
C LYS A 503 11.67 -10.69 26.74
N HIS A 504 12.87 -10.28 27.15
CA HIS A 504 13.58 -9.18 26.48
C HIS A 504 14.39 -9.71 25.30
N SER A 505 14.36 -9.00 24.19
CA SER A 505 15.12 -9.35 23.00
C SER A 505 16.55 -8.78 22.97
N GLU A 506 16.94 -7.98 23.96
CA GLU A 506 18.31 -7.49 24.13
C GLU A 506 19.22 -8.53 24.81
N ASN A 507 20.47 -8.61 24.34
CA ASN A 507 21.51 -9.37 25.03
C ASN A 507 21.77 -8.77 26.42
N PHE A 508 22.16 -9.60 27.40
CA PHE A 508 22.43 -9.17 28.79
C PHE A 508 23.42 -7.98 28.89
N VAL A 509 24.37 -7.90 27.97
CA VAL A 509 25.37 -6.83 27.88
C VAL A 509 24.75 -5.49 27.42
N GLU A 510 23.87 -5.51 26.41
CA GLU A 510 23.16 -4.32 25.93
C GLU A 510 22.20 -3.77 26.99
N ARG A 511 21.50 -4.66 27.72
CA ARG A 511 20.65 -4.29 28.87
C ARG A 511 21.43 -3.58 29.98
N THR A 512 22.65 -4.05 30.24
CA THR A 512 23.52 -3.45 31.26
C THR A 512 24.05 -2.09 30.81
N MET A 513 24.41 -1.93 29.53
CA MET A 513 24.89 -0.65 28.98
C MET A 513 23.80 0.43 28.92
N ARG A 514 22.56 0.08 28.58
CA ARG A 514 21.44 1.05 28.58
C ARG A 514 21.08 1.52 29.99
N SER A 515 21.02 0.59 30.95
CA SER A 515 20.84 0.89 32.39
C SER A 515 21.95 1.80 32.95
N MET A 516 23.18 1.64 32.45
CA MET A 516 24.28 2.55 32.78
C MET A 516 24.13 3.90 32.07
N ASN A 517 23.74 3.94 30.80
CA ASN A 517 23.59 5.18 30.03
C ASN A 517 22.50 6.10 30.60
N ASP A 518 21.34 5.55 30.97
CA ASP A 518 20.25 6.32 31.59
C ASP A 518 20.64 6.85 32.98
N ARG A 519 21.54 6.15 33.70
CA ARG A 519 22.13 6.63 34.97
C ARG A 519 23.23 7.66 34.77
N VAL A 520 23.98 7.59 33.67
CA VAL A 520 25.04 8.55 33.30
C VAL A 520 24.44 9.90 32.90
N GLU A 521 23.28 9.92 32.23
CA GLU A 521 22.57 11.18 31.93
C GLU A 521 22.05 11.86 33.21
N TYR A 522 21.55 11.08 34.18
CA TYR A 522 21.16 11.58 35.50
C TYR A 522 22.38 12.07 36.32
N MET A 523 23.49 11.34 36.30
CA MET A 523 24.74 11.74 36.98
C MET A 523 25.39 12.97 36.33
N GLY A 524 25.28 13.14 35.01
CA GLY A 524 25.81 14.29 34.29
C GLY A 524 25.17 15.61 34.74
N SER A 525 23.84 15.63 34.89
CA SER A 525 23.13 16.82 35.37
C SER A 525 23.47 17.17 36.84
N SER A 526 23.66 16.16 37.69
CA SER A 526 24.01 16.37 39.10
C SER A 526 25.48 16.81 39.28
N ALA A 527 26.39 16.34 38.40
CA ALA A 527 27.79 16.76 38.38
C ALA A 527 27.97 18.24 37.98
N TRP A 528 27.12 18.75 37.08
CA TRP A 528 27.06 20.17 36.74
C TRP A 528 26.39 21.02 37.83
N ALA A 529 25.39 20.48 38.54
CA ALA A 529 24.69 21.20 39.61
C ALA A 529 25.49 21.29 40.92
N HIS A 530 26.28 20.26 41.26
CA HIS A 530 27.03 20.18 42.53
C HIS A 530 28.47 19.65 42.35
N PRO A 531 29.38 20.42 41.72
CA PRO A 531 30.72 19.95 41.34
C PRO A 531 31.61 19.57 42.53
N PHE A 532 31.44 20.21 43.69
CA PHE A 532 32.25 19.91 44.89
C PHE A 532 31.80 18.63 45.61
N LEU A 533 30.49 18.33 45.60
CA LEU A 533 29.94 17.11 46.20
C LEU A 533 30.30 15.88 45.35
N THR A 534 30.20 15.98 44.02
CA THR A 534 30.62 14.92 43.12
C THR A 534 32.13 14.67 43.17
N ALA A 535 32.95 15.72 43.23
CA ALA A 535 34.39 15.57 43.47
C ALA A 535 34.69 14.88 44.81
N GLY A 536 33.99 15.25 45.89
CA GLY A 536 34.14 14.62 47.20
C GLY A 536 33.80 13.12 47.20
N VAL A 537 32.73 12.71 46.51
CA VAL A 537 32.34 11.29 46.40
C VAL A 537 33.36 10.50 45.58
N VAL A 538 33.86 11.06 44.47
CA VAL A 538 34.89 10.42 43.63
C VAL A 538 36.20 10.27 44.39
N VAL A 539 36.65 11.30 45.09
CA VAL A 539 37.86 11.25 45.93
C VAL A 539 37.69 10.26 47.07
N GLY A 540 36.51 10.22 47.72
CA GLY A 540 36.21 9.24 48.76
C GLY A 540 36.21 7.80 48.24
N PHE A 541 35.66 7.57 47.05
CA PHE A 541 35.67 6.24 46.42
C PHE A 541 37.08 5.81 46.02
N LEU A 542 37.89 6.72 45.45
CA LEU A 542 39.30 6.45 45.10
C LEU A 542 40.16 6.23 46.34
N ALA A 543 39.98 7.00 47.40
CA ALA A 543 40.68 6.81 48.67
C ALA A 543 40.27 5.49 49.36
N GLY A 544 38.98 5.15 49.32
CA GLY A 544 38.46 3.88 49.86
C GLY A 544 38.96 2.67 49.08
N SER A 545 39.02 2.75 47.74
CA SER A 545 39.56 1.68 46.90
C SER A 545 41.08 1.57 47.03
N LEU A 546 41.83 2.67 47.14
CA LEU A 546 43.26 2.64 47.49
C LEU A 546 43.50 2.06 48.88
N TRP A 547 42.68 2.39 49.87
CA TRP A 547 42.76 1.81 51.22
C TRP A 547 42.46 0.31 51.19
N LEU A 548 41.46 -0.13 50.42
CA LEU A 548 41.11 -1.54 50.27
C LEU A 548 42.22 -2.33 49.53
N ILE A 549 42.79 -1.75 48.46
CA ILE A 549 43.92 -2.34 47.74
C ILE A 549 45.15 -2.43 48.64
N ARG A 550 45.44 -1.38 49.43
CA ARG A 550 46.54 -1.40 50.40
C ARG A 550 46.33 -2.45 51.48
N ARG A 551 45.11 -2.59 51.99
CA ARG A 551 44.75 -3.62 52.96
C ARG A 551 44.87 -5.03 52.40
N LEU A 552 44.51 -5.24 51.13
CA LEU A 552 44.66 -6.52 50.46
C LEU A 552 46.12 -6.86 50.11
N ILE A 553 47.00 -5.87 49.98
CA ILE A 553 48.44 -6.07 49.74
C ILE A 553 49.21 -6.28 51.06
N ASP A 554 48.78 -5.65 52.16
CA ASP A 554 49.39 -5.83 53.48
C ASP A 554 49.09 -7.21 54.12
N ASP A 555 48.10 -7.97 53.60
CA ASP A 555 47.78 -9.32 54.06
C ASP A 555 48.68 -10.44 53.46
N ASP A 556 49.61 -10.11 52.55
CA ASP A 556 50.51 -11.07 51.86
C ASP A 556 52.01 -10.93 52.22
N VAL A 557 52.34 -10.60 53.48
CA VAL A 557 53.73 -10.74 53.98
C VAL A 557 53.79 -11.60 55.25
N PRO A 558 54.02 -12.92 55.13
CA PRO A 558 54.51 -13.73 56.23
C PRO A 558 56.00 -13.42 56.46
N ALA A 559 56.30 -12.86 57.62
CA ALA A 559 57.66 -12.81 58.14
C ALA A 559 58.17 -14.24 58.39
N GLY A 560 59.25 -14.65 57.69
CA GLY A 560 60.09 -15.75 58.17
C GLY A 560 60.72 -16.65 57.11
N SER A 561 62.06 -16.68 57.14
CA SER A 561 62.97 -17.72 56.65
C SER A 561 63.52 -17.60 55.23
N TYR A 562 64.63 -16.86 55.11
CA TYR A 562 65.76 -17.31 54.27
C TYR A 562 67.02 -17.26 55.12
N GLN A 563 67.38 -18.41 55.69
CA GLN A 563 68.70 -18.65 56.24
C GLN A 563 69.74 -18.60 55.11
N SER A 564 70.89 -18.05 55.46
CA SER A 564 72.06 -17.88 54.62
C SER A 564 72.64 -19.21 54.14
N THR A 565 72.78 -19.38 52.83
CA THR A 565 73.78 -20.30 52.27
C THR A 565 74.70 -19.51 51.36
N ARG A 566 75.81 -19.07 51.95
CA ARG A 566 76.93 -18.42 51.29
C ARG A 566 77.94 -19.53 50.92
N GLN A 567 77.88 -20.06 49.69
CA GLN A 567 78.98 -20.83 49.07
C GLN A 567 79.02 -20.48 47.58
N GLN A 568 79.89 -19.54 47.21
CA GLN A 568 81.20 -19.77 46.57
C GLN A 568 81.09 -20.17 45.09
N TRP A 569 80.99 -19.14 44.23
CA TRP A 569 81.37 -19.23 42.82
C TRP A 569 82.85 -18.82 42.70
N LYS A 570 83.72 -19.78 42.38
CA LYS A 570 85.10 -19.54 41.93
C LYS A 570 85.08 -19.43 40.40
N PRO A 571 85.76 -18.43 39.79
CA PRO A 571 86.03 -18.45 38.37
C PRO A 571 87.41 -19.08 38.08
N SER A 572 87.52 -19.70 36.89
CA SER A 572 88.69 -19.76 36.00
C SER A 572 89.26 -21.15 35.61
N HIS A 573 89.54 -21.24 34.30
CA HIS A 573 90.37 -22.17 33.51
C HIS A 573 89.81 -23.58 33.23
N ARG A 574 89.45 -23.98 31.99
CA ARG A 574 90.11 -24.06 30.65
C ARG A 574 90.99 -25.32 30.50
N LEU A 575 90.83 -25.98 29.33
CA LEU A 575 91.61 -27.07 28.69
C LEU A 575 91.06 -28.47 29.03
N ASP A 576 90.73 -29.35 28.09
CA ASP A 576 91.20 -29.58 26.70
C ASP A 576 90.08 -29.82 25.68
#